data_AF-A0A7X3ZY67-F1
#
_entry.id   AF-A0A7X3ZY67-F1
#
_cell.length_a   1.000
_cell.length_b   1.000
_cell.length_c   1.000
_cell.angle_alpha   90.00
_cell.angle_beta   90.00
_cell.angle_gamma   90.00
#
_symmetry.space_group_name_H-M   'P 1'
#
loop_
_entity.id
_entity.type
_entity.pdbx_description
1 polymer ?
#
loop_
_entity_poly.entity_id
_entity_poly.type
_entity_poly.pdbx_seq_one_letter_code
_entity_poly.pdbx_strand_id
1 'polypeptide(L)'
;MDIYRQRLKDLDASVCEAIAVSQAISQRMMAPAVGYSTYVFSRIYLHAQSLMCAAPRSRWVKREFEIWDISTVASHARSILEGYLLFRYLADASSDPDVQRVYVQVMHMYDCKKRMAILPYILSEDDIESGRVQAEEIRSRLESSEFFQSLDDRTKKVC
;
A
#
# COMPACT_ATOMS: atom_id res chain seq x y z
N MET A 1 -16.56 10.18 25.36
CA MET A 1 -17.11 10.76 24.11
C MET A 1 -16.22 11.85 23.53
N ASP A 2 -15.54 12.65 24.35
CA ASP A 2 -14.69 13.74 23.85
C ASP A 2 -13.42 13.27 23.14
N ILE A 3 -12.78 12.19 23.62
CA ILE A 3 -11.62 11.58 22.94
C ILE A 3 -11.98 11.14 21.52
N TYR A 4 -13.12 10.47 21.34
CA TYR A 4 -13.55 10.01 20.02
C TYR A 4 -13.75 11.18 19.05
N ARG A 5 -14.51 12.21 19.48
CA ARG A 5 -14.75 13.40 18.66
C ARG A 5 -13.46 14.11 18.30
N GLN A 6 -12.50 14.16 19.21
CA GLN A 6 -11.19 14.72 18.93
C GLN A 6 -10.46 13.90 17.87
N ARG A 7 -10.38 12.57 18.02
CA ARG A 7 -9.75 11.68 17.03
C ARG A 7 -10.42 11.74 15.66
N LEU A 8 -11.74 11.89 15.63
CA LEU A 8 -12.49 12.06 14.39
C LEU A 8 -12.15 13.39 13.70
N LYS A 9 -11.95 14.47 14.46
CA LYS A 9 -11.48 15.75 13.92
C LYS A 9 -10.03 15.67 13.42
N ASP A 10 -9.15 15.02 14.18
CA ASP A 10 -7.75 14.83 13.80
C ASP A 10 -7.67 14.03 12.47
N LEU A 11 -8.47 12.97 12.35
CA LEU A 11 -8.55 12.15 11.14
C LEU A 11 -9.15 12.95 9.96
N ASP A 12 -10.24 13.69 10.18
CA ASP A 12 -10.84 14.57 9.16
C ASP A 12 -9.82 15.55 8.56
N ALA A 13 -9.09 16.26 9.43
CA ALA A 13 -8.06 17.20 9.00
C ALA A 13 -6.96 16.49 8.19
N SER A 14 -6.48 15.35 8.67
CA SER A 14 -5.44 14.56 8.01
C SER A 14 -5.87 14.04 6.63
N VAL A 15 -7.12 13.57 6.50
CA VAL A 15 -7.66 13.08 5.23
C VAL A 15 -7.85 14.23 4.24
N CYS A 16 -8.37 15.37 4.68
CA CYS A 16 -8.50 16.56 3.84
C CYS A 16 -7.14 17.03 3.31
N GLU A 17 -6.12 17.07 4.16
CA GLU A 17 -4.75 17.42 3.75
C GLU A 17 -4.18 16.40 2.75
N ALA A 18 -4.33 15.10 3.02
CA ALA A 18 -3.87 14.05 2.13
C ALA A 18 -4.51 14.13 0.73
N ILE A 19 -5.81 14.45 0.66
CA ILE A 19 -6.52 14.68 -0.61
C ILE A 19 -5.93 15.90 -1.33
N ALA A 20 -5.74 17.02 -0.62
CA ALA A 20 -5.18 18.23 -1.21
C ALA A 20 -3.77 18.01 -1.75
N VAL A 21 -2.91 17.30 -1.00
CA VAL A 21 -1.55 16.92 -1.43
C VAL A 21 -1.62 16.03 -2.67
N SER A 22 -2.45 14.98 -2.66
CA SER A 22 -2.62 14.07 -3.80
C SER A 22 -3.00 14.83 -5.08
N GLN A 23 -3.97 15.75 -4.98
CA GLN A 23 -4.40 16.58 -6.11
C GLN A 23 -3.28 17.52 -6.60
N ALA A 24 -2.52 18.11 -5.68
CA ALA A 24 -1.44 19.05 -6.01
C ALA A 24 -0.22 18.41 -6.68
N ILE A 25 0.00 17.11 -6.45
CA ILE A 25 1.14 16.36 -7.01
C ILE A 25 0.76 15.49 -8.21
N SER A 26 -0.51 15.48 -8.61
CA SER A 26 -1.02 14.69 -9.74
C SER A 26 -0.27 15.02 -11.04
N GLN A 27 -0.08 14.00 -11.89
CA GLN A 27 0.58 14.08 -13.22
C GLN A 27 2.08 14.41 -13.24
N ARG A 28 2.80 14.35 -12.12
CA ARG A 28 4.27 14.47 -12.14
C ARG A 28 4.89 13.15 -12.61
N MET A 29 5.73 13.20 -13.65
CA MET A 29 6.59 12.08 -14.02
C MET A 29 7.64 11.90 -12.92
N MET A 30 7.67 10.71 -12.31
CA MET A 30 8.55 10.41 -11.19
C MET A 30 9.31 9.10 -11.44
N ALA A 31 10.48 8.98 -10.80
CA ALA A 31 11.27 7.74 -10.81
C ALA A 31 10.46 6.55 -10.24
N PRO A 32 10.79 5.28 -10.57
CA PRO A 32 9.90 4.14 -10.38
C PRO A 32 9.34 3.97 -8.96
N ALA A 33 10.17 3.97 -7.92
CA ALA A 33 9.72 3.80 -6.54
C ALA A 33 8.82 4.95 -6.09
N VAL A 34 9.12 6.17 -6.54
CA VAL A 34 8.31 7.35 -6.24
C VAL A 34 6.97 7.30 -7.00
N GLY A 35 6.97 6.83 -8.24
CA GLY A 35 5.73 6.56 -8.98
C GLY A 35 4.82 5.58 -8.23
N TYR A 36 5.34 4.41 -7.85
CA TYR A 36 4.57 3.44 -7.07
C TYR A 36 4.12 3.97 -5.70
N SER A 37 4.95 4.75 -5.00
CA SER A 37 4.56 5.32 -3.71
C SER A 37 3.38 6.29 -3.81
N THR A 38 3.22 7.02 -4.93
CA THR A 38 2.02 7.87 -5.15
C THR A 38 0.73 7.06 -5.28
N TYR A 39 0.77 5.89 -5.94
CA TYR A 39 -0.38 5.00 -6.04
C TYR A 39 -0.74 4.41 -4.66
N VAL A 40 0.28 4.00 -3.90
CA VAL A 40 0.08 3.47 -2.54
C VAL A 40 -0.47 4.57 -1.63
N PHE A 41 0.08 5.78 -1.66
CA PHE A 41 -0.43 6.94 -0.93
C PHE A 41 -1.89 7.22 -1.27
N SER A 42 -2.24 7.12 -2.55
CA SER A 42 -3.61 7.30 -3.01
C SER A 42 -4.57 6.28 -2.42
N ARG A 43 -4.14 5.02 -2.35
CA ARG A 43 -4.90 3.94 -1.71
C ARG A 43 -5.08 4.18 -0.22
N ILE A 44 -4.07 4.69 0.49
CA ILE A 44 -4.16 5.00 1.93
C ILE A 44 -5.25 6.03 2.19
N TYR A 45 -5.21 7.20 1.54
CA TYR A 45 -6.19 8.24 1.84
C TYR A 45 -7.59 7.86 1.35
N LEU A 46 -7.73 7.05 0.30
CA LEU A 46 -9.02 6.51 -0.13
C LEU A 46 -9.64 5.60 0.95
N HIS A 47 -8.84 4.71 1.56
CA HIS A 47 -9.32 3.91 2.69
C HIS A 47 -9.64 4.77 3.91
N ALA A 48 -8.88 5.84 4.17
CA ALA A 48 -9.18 6.78 5.24
C ALA A 48 -10.46 7.58 4.97
N GLN A 49 -10.73 7.94 3.72
CA GLN A 49 -11.99 8.54 3.29
C GLN A 49 -13.17 7.58 3.48
N SER A 50 -13.04 6.31 3.08
CA SER A 50 -14.08 5.29 3.32
C SER A 50 -14.33 5.11 4.83
N LEU A 51 -13.27 5.10 5.63
CA LEU A 51 -13.36 5.05 7.09
C LEU A 51 -14.09 6.28 7.67
N MET A 52 -13.79 7.48 7.17
CA MET A 52 -14.50 8.72 7.54
C MET A 52 -15.98 8.67 7.18
N CYS A 53 -16.35 8.09 6.03
CA CYS A 53 -17.74 7.90 5.65
C CYS A 53 -18.46 6.87 6.53
N ALA A 54 -17.75 5.86 7.03
CA ALA A 54 -18.28 4.83 7.91
C ALA A 54 -18.40 5.26 9.37
N ALA A 55 -17.53 6.18 9.82
CA ALA A 55 -17.42 6.62 11.21
C ALA A 55 -18.68 7.36 11.71
N PRO A 56 -19.24 6.99 12.88
CA PRO A 56 -20.39 7.67 13.47
C PRO A 56 -20.17 9.16 13.70
N ARG A 57 -21.18 9.99 13.45
CA ARG A 57 -21.10 11.46 13.62
C ARG A 57 -20.02 12.14 12.77
N SER A 58 -19.46 11.45 11.78
CA SER A 58 -18.64 12.08 10.75
C SER A 58 -19.45 13.11 9.97
N ARG A 59 -18.83 14.23 9.63
CA ARG A 59 -19.47 15.25 8.78
C ARG A 59 -19.60 14.82 7.31
N TRP A 60 -18.93 13.74 6.92
CA TRP A 60 -18.86 13.27 5.53
C TRP A 60 -20.14 12.55 5.09
N VAL A 61 -20.88 11.98 6.04
CA VAL A 61 -22.17 11.30 5.79
C VAL A 61 -23.14 11.65 6.92
N LYS A 62 -24.28 12.24 6.58
CA LYS A 62 -25.37 12.48 7.54
C LYS A 62 -26.06 11.15 7.85
N ARG A 63 -26.11 10.77 9.13
CA ARG A 63 -26.83 9.57 9.60
C ARG A 63 -27.62 9.93 10.86
N GLU A 64 -28.83 9.39 10.97
CA GLU A 64 -29.71 9.59 12.12
C GLU A 64 -29.41 8.62 13.27
N PHE A 65 -28.52 7.66 13.06
CA PHE A 65 -28.13 6.63 14.01
C PHE A 65 -26.61 6.44 14.08
N GLU A 66 -26.14 5.90 15.21
CA GLU A 66 -24.73 5.56 15.44
C GLU A 66 -24.52 4.06 15.30
N ILE A 67 -23.81 3.63 14.25
CA ILE A 67 -23.43 2.23 14.08
C ILE A 67 -21.91 2.16 13.91
N TRP A 68 -21.28 1.40 14.80
CA TRP A 68 -19.91 0.95 14.69
C TRP A 68 -19.89 -0.47 14.14
N ASP A 69 -19.89 -0.58 12.81
CA ASP A 69 -19.63 -1.87 12.20
C ASP A 69 -18.12 -2.12 12.18
N ILE A 70 -17.67 -2.92 13.15
CA ILE A 70 -16.26 -3.32 13.29
C ILE A 70 -15.76 -3.99 12.01
N SER A 71 -16.61 -4.74 11.30
CA SER A 71 -16.20 -5.42 10.06
C SER A 71 -15.88 -4.41 8.95
N THR A 72 -16.62 -3.30 8.90
CA THR A 72 -16.35 -2.17 7.98
C THR A 72 -15.13 -1.36 8.41
N VAL A 73 -15.00 -1.03 9.69
CA VAL A 73 -13.92 -0.16 10.20
C VAL A 73 -12.56 -0.87 10.22
N ALA A 74 -12.53 -2.14 10.63
CA ALA A 74 -11.28 -2.87 10.82
C ALA A 74 -10.55 -3.18 9.50
N SER A 75 -11.29 -3.41 8.42
CA SER A 75 -10.71 -3.64 7.09
C SER A 75 -10.01 -2.38 6.58
N HIS A 76 -10.67 -1.23 6.64
CA HIS A 76 -10.07 0.05 6.28
C HIS A 76 -8.88 0.43 7.16
N ALA A 77 -8.98 0.24 8.48
CA ALA A 77 -7.87 0.50 9.40
C ALA A 77 -6.64 -0.35 9.07
N ARG A 78 -6.83 -1.66 8.79
CA ARG A 78 -5.75 -2.55 8.34
C ARG A 78 -5.14 -2.08 7.03
N SER A 79 -5.96 -1.76 6.02
CA SER A 79 -5.47 -1.28 4.74
C SER A 79 -4.69 0.02 4.83
N ILE A 80 -5.05 0.93 5.76
CA ILE A 80 -4.29 2.16 6.03
C ILE A 80 -2.92 1.81 6.63
N LEU A 81 -2.85 0.91 7.61
CA LEU A 81 -1.60 0.53 8.27
C LEU A 81 -0.65 -0.22 7.32
N GLU A 82 -1.16 -1.23 6.60
CA GLU A 82 -0.38 -1.98 5.61
C GLU A 82 0.06 -1.09 4.45
N GLY A 83 -0.84 -0.21 3.99
CA GLY A 83 -0.52 0.79 2.98
C GLY A 83 0.58 1.74 3.44
N TYR A 84 0.53 2.21 4.70
CA TYR A 84 1.57 3.08 5.26
C TYR A 84 2.93 2.40 5.29
N LEU A 85 3.01 1.13 5.70
CA LEU A 85 4.26 0.36 5.69
C LEU A 85 4.82 0.22 4.27
N LEU A 86 3.96 -0.11 3.30
CA LEU A 86 4.38 -0.20 1.90
C LEU A 86 4.80 1.17 1.33
N PHE A 87 4.08 2.23 1.69
CA PHE A 87 4.44 3.59 1.30
C PHE A 87 5.81 3.97 1.84
N ARG A 88 6.08 3.73 3.13
CA ARG A 88 7.39 3.98 3.73
C ARG A 88 8.48 3.16 3.06
N TYR A 89 8.23 1.88 2.81
CA TYR A 89 9.17 1.01 2.09
C TYR A 89 9.58 1.62 0.73
N LEU A 90 8.63 2.10 -0.08
CA LEU A 90 8.93 2.68 -1.39
C LEU A 90 9.48 4.11 -1.31
N ALA A 91 8.96 4.93 -0.40
CA ALA A 91 9.33 6.34 -0.27
C ALA A 91 10.71 6.53 0.39
N ASP A 92 11.13 5.57 1.23
CA ASP A 92 12.44 5.57 1.88
C ASP A 92 13.54 4.95 0.99
N ALA A 93 13.21 4.51 -0.23
CA ALA A 93 14.20 4.05 -1.19
C ALA A 93 15.20 5.17 -1.52
N SER A 94 16.46 4.79 -1.77
CA SER A 94 17.50 5.71 -2.26
C SER A 94 17.02 6.51 -3.48
N SER A 95 17.59 7.70 -3.71
CA SER A 95 17.37 8.47 -4.95
C SER A 95 18.00 7.81 -6.18
N ASP A 96 18.83 6.78 -5.98
CA ASP A 96 19.44 5.98 -7.05
C ASP A 96 18.36 5.16 -7.81
N PRO A 97 18.17 5.39 -9.12
CA PRO A 97 17.18 4.67 -9.92
C PRO A 97 17.33 3.15 -9.93
N ASP A 98 18.56 2.61 -9.84
CA ASP A 98 18.79 1.17 -9.83
C ASP A 98 18.38 0.54 -8.50
N VAL A 99 18.67 1.22 -7.39
CA VAL A 99 18.16 0.84 -6.07
C VAL A 99 16.63 0.90 -6.05
N GLN A 100 16.03 1.96 -6.59
CA GLN A 100 14.57 2.08 -6.67
C GLN A 100 13.92 0.96 -7.49
N ARG A 101 14.56 0.53 -8.58
CA ARG A 101 14.12 -0.63 -9.37
C ARG A 101 14.11 -1.90 -8.53
N VAL A 102 15.14 -2.14 -7.72
CA VAL A 102 15.18 -3.29 -6.80
C VAL A 102 14.02 -3.26 -5.81
N TYR A 103 13.73 -2.11 -5.20
CA TYR A 103 12.62 -1.98 -4.24
C TYR A 103 11.27 -2.37 -4.87
N VAL A 104 11.00 -1.84 -6.08
CA VAL A 104 9.77 -2.12 -6.84
C VAL A 104 9.72 -3.59 -7.27
N GLN A 105 10.84 -4.18 -7.68
CA GLN A 105 10.92 -5.59 -8.05
C GLN A 105 10.62 -6.51 -6.87
N VAL A 106 11.21 -6.24 -5.69
CA VAL A 106 10.91 -7.01 -4.47
C VAL A 106 9.42 -6.91 -4.11
N MET A 107 8.82 -5.72 -4.23
CA MET A 107 7.38 -5.53 -4.01
C MET A 107 6.54 -6.42 -4.96
N HIS A 108 6.86 -6.40 -6.25
CA HIS A 108 6.13 -7.21 -7.25
C HIS A 108 6.31 -8.72 -7.03
N MET A 109 7.52 -9.16 -6.70
CA MET A 109 7.77 -10.58 -6.40
C MET A 109 6.97 -11.03 -5.17
N TYR A 110 6.92 -10.20 -4.12
CA TYR A 110 6.10 -10.47 -2.95
C TYR A 110 4.61 -10.54 -3.31
N ASP A 111 4.11 -9.62 -4.14
CA ASP A 111 2.71 -9.62 -4.61
C ASP A 111 2.37 -10.92 -5.37
N CYS A 112 3.21 -11.36 -6.31
CA CYS A 112 3.03 -12.64 -7.03
C CYS A 112 2.94 -13.81 -6.05
N LYS A 113 3.93 -13.96 -5.16
CA LYS A 113 3.98 -15.04 -4.16
C LYS A 113 2.77 -15.00 -3.22
N LYS A 114 2.40 -13.82 -2.73
CA LYS A 114 1.32 -13.66 -1.77
C LYS A 114 -0.04 -13.94 -2.41
N ARG A 115 -0.29 -13.46 -3.63
CA ARG A 115 -1.55 -13.68 -4.35
C ARG A 115 -1.79 -15.18 -4.57
N MET A 116 -0.78 -15.91 -5.05
CA MET A 116 -0.87 -17.38 -5.19
C MET A 116 -1.13 -18.08 -3.86
N ALA A 117 -0.48 -17.64 -2.78
CA ALA A 117 -0.62 -18.27 -1.46
C ALA A 117 -2.00 -18.02 -0.80
N ILE A 118 -2.60 -16.84 -0.99
CA ILE A 118 -3.86 -16.48 -0.31
C ILE A 118 -5.11 -16.75 -1.15
N LEU A 119 -4.98 -16.86 -2.48
CA LEU A 119 -6.09 -17.07 -3.41
C LEU A 119 -6.05 -18.43 -4.15
N PRO A 120 -5.62 -19.55 -3.54
CA PRO A 120 -5.38 -20.79 -4.29
C PRO A 120 -6.65 -21.41 -4.89
N TYR A 121 -7.83 -21.07 -4.36
CA TYR A 121 -9.12 -21.55 -4.85
C TYR A 121 -9.88 -20.52 -5.70
N ILE A 122 -9.32 -19.32 -5.87
CA ILE A 122 -9.91 -18.26 -6.69
C ILE A 122 -9.16 -18.15 -8.02
N LEU A 123 -7.84 -18.34 -7.99
CA LEU A 123 -7.01 -18.31 -9.18
C LEU A 123 -7.16 -19.59 -10.01
N SER A 124 -7.12 -19.45 -11.33
CA SER A 124 -6.98 -20.61 -12.22
C SER A 124 -5.57 -21.20 -12.15
N GLU A 125 -5.38 -22.44 -12.63
CA GLU A 125 -4.05 -23.04 -12.76
C GLU A 125 -3.12 -22.18 -13.63
N ASP A 126 -3.67 -21.58 -14.70
CA ASP A 126 -2.94 -20.67 -15.59
C ASP A 126 -2.50 -19.38 -14.87
N ASP A 127 -3.36 -18.81 -14.01
CA ASP A 127 -2.99 -17.62 -13.21
C ASP A 127 -1.88 -17.93 -12.20
N ILE A 128 -1.93 -19.12 -11.58
CA ILE A 128 -0.90 -19.59 -10.64
C ILE A 128 0.42 -19.77 -11.39
N GLU A 129 0.39 -20.44 -12.54
CA GLU A 129 1.60 -20.66 -13.33
C GLU A 129 2.19 -19.34 -13.87
N SER A 130 1.35 -18.43 -14.36
CA SER A 130 1.76 -17.09 -14.75
C SER A 130 2.40 -16.31 -13.60
N GLY A 131 1.81 -16.38 -12.40
CA GLY A 131 2.38 -15.78 -11.20
C GLY A 131 3.73 -16.38 -10.82
N ARG A 132 3.90 -17.70 -11.00
CA ARG A 132 5.17 -18.41 -10.75
C ARG A 132 6.26 -17.98 -11.73
N VAL A 133 5.94 -17.93 -13.02
CA VAL A 133 6.87 -17.48 -14.07
C VAL A 133 7.30 -16.04 -13.81
N GLN A 134 6.35 -15.14 -13.55
CA GLN A 134 6.67 -13.74 -13.24
C GLN A 134 7.56 -13.60 -12.01
N ALA A 135 7.30 -14.36 -10.94
CA ALA A 135 8.13 -14.33 -9.73
C ALA A 135 9.57 -14.76 -10.01
N GLU A 136 9.78 -15.76 -10.87
CA GLU A 136 11.11 -16.26 -11.21
C GLU A 136 11.88 -15.32 -12.15
N GLU A 137 11.18 -14.69 -13.09
CA GLU A 137 11.77 -13.63 -13.91
C GLU A 137 12.20 -12.43 -13.06
N ILE A 138 11.37 -12.04 -12.07
CA ILE A 138 11.72 -10.97 -11.14
C ILE A 138 12.94 -11.39 -10.30
N ARG A 139 12.97 -12.62 -9.78
CA ARG A 139 14.12 -13.15 -9.04
C ARG A 139 15.40 -13.06 -9.87
N SER A 140 15.37 -13.51 -11.12
CA SER A 140 16.53 -13.45 -12.03
C SER A 140 17.03 -12.02 -12.24
N ARG A 141 16.12 -11.05 -12.35
CA ARG A 141 16.48 -9.61 -12.45
C ARG A 141 17.04 -9.03 -11.15
N LEU A 142 16.56 -9.50 -10.00
CA LEU A 142 17.10 -9.10 -8.70
C LEU A 142 18.50 -9.67 -8.52
N GLU A 143 18.73 -10.93 -8.89
CA GLU A 143 20.02 -11.59 -8.76
C GLU A 143 21.10 -10.98 -9.66
N SER A 144 20.73 -10.29 -10.73
CA SER A 144 21.69 -9.53 -11.56
C SER A 144 21.99 -8.12 -11.04
N SER A 145 21.30 -7.65 -9.99
CA SER A 145 21.52 -6.32 -9.42
C SER A 145 22.64 -6.31 -8.38
N GLU A 146 23.64 -5.45 -8.57
CA GLU A 146 24.74 -5.26 -7.61
C GLU A 146 24.23 -4.87 -6.21
N PHE A 147 23.24 -3.96 -6.15
CA PHE A 147 22.64 -3.54 -4.90
C PHE A 147 21.97 -4.72 -4.18
N PHE A 148 21.16 -5.51 -4.89
CA PHE A 148 20.49 -6.66 -4.29
C PHE A 148 21.49 -7.71 -3.79
N GLN A 149 22.56 -7.97 -4.55
CA GLN A 149 23.62 -8.90 -4.16
C GLN A 149 24.37 -8.44 -2.91
N SER A 150 24.51 -7.13 -2.71
CA SER A 150 25.15 -6.54 -1.52
C SER A 150 24.33 -6.68 -0.23
N LEU A 151 23.05 -7.02 -0.32
CA LEU A 151 22.20 -7.24 0.86
C LEU A 151 22.61 -8.52 1.61
N ASP A 152 22.32 -8.55 2.92
CA ASP A 152 22.59 -9.73 3.74
C ASP A 152 21.70 -10.91 3.34
N ASP A 153 22.18 -12.13 3.56
CA ASP A 153 21.51 -13.35 3.12
C ASP A 153 20.15 -13.56 3.78
N ARG A 154 19.95 -13.03 5.00
CA ARG A 154 18.63 -13.10 5.66
C ARG A 154 17.63 -12.24 4.92
N THR A 155 18.00 -11.01 4.55
CA THR A 155 17.15 -10.11 3.75
C THR A 155 16.84 -10.74 2.39
N LYS A 156 17.86 -11.22 1.66
CA LYS A 156 17.67 -11.85 0.34
C LYS A 156 16.76 -13.08 0.39
N LYS A 157 16.81 -13.87 1.47
CA LYS A 157 16.01 -15.10 1.62
C LYS A 157 14.52 -14.84 1.85
N VAL A 158 14.17 -13.69 2.45
CA VAL A 158 12.77 -13.32 2.70
C VAL A 158 12.12 -12.69 1.47
N CYS A 159 12.95 -12.17 0.53
CA CYS A 159 12.51 -11.71 -0.78
C CYS A 159 12.11 -12.90 -1.68
#